data_AF-A0A956HZM4-F1
#
_entry.id   AF-A0A956HZM4-F1
#
_cell.length_a   1.000
_cell.length_b   1.000
_cell.length_c   1.000
_cell.angle_alpha   90.00
_cell.angle_beta   90.00
_cell.angle_gamma   90.00
#
_symmetry.space_group_name_H-M   'P 1'
#
loop_
_entity.id
_entity.type
_entity.pdbx_description
1 polymer ?
#
loop_
_entity_poly.entity_id
_entity_poly.type
_entity_poly.pdbx_seq_one_letter_code
_entity_poly.pdbx_strand_id
1 'polypeptide(L)'
;MKRVILATLFALVGVSAASAQDTTTPEASTTEATTTGANTDAATPAEGADTATTTAESTQPAANTPVPLPSFLDTTDRRIVDDRPPPSAAQVAALKELEQEMAGFARAGTAYDNAVGSIVRREYLRTRRQKDEVYSAQIAEEEKHLIKAREDAITLFEHFIDRYPNDPTYTPDAMFRLGELYFERSYERFYAQQGGALQTNTPDFTATIDLYHQLVTRFPNYARIDGVFYLIGYCLNEMGKADEARMAWLNLVCANNFKYDPAAMAAAAAAAAQESAGEGDDASKAHPALALDAKAEISAAGIHVDPYKECTPVIENAKFLSETWFRIGEYHFDDYGGDHSVELSISAYSHILSDPTDRNYSLALYKVAWAYYRASQYPEAIQRFGQLVQYSDDEQKRTGEEGSQLRPEAVQYLGIAFAYDDWN
;
A
#
# COMPACT_ATOMS: atom_id res chain seq x y z
N MET A 1 11.62 -10.16 2.01
CA MET A 1 10.50 -9.36 1.48
C MET A 1 10.98 -8.04 0.87
N LYS A 2 11.47 -7.03 1.61
CA LYS A 2 11.88 -5.72 1.03
C LYS A 2 12.70 -5.79 -0.28
N ARG A 3 13.75 -6.62 -0.39
CA ARG A 3 14.55 -6.81 -1.63
C ARG A 3 13.76 -7.32 -2.86
N VAL A 4 12.58 -7.92 -2.70
CA VAL A 4 11.77 -8.46 -3.82
C VAL A 4 10.91 -7.38 -4.48
N ILE A 5 10.40 -6.43 -3.68
CA ILE A 5 9.48 -5.38 -4.14
C ILE A 5 10.16 -4.43 -5.15
N LEU A 6 11.46 -4.16 -4.94
CA LEU A 6 12.23 -3.26 -5.81
C LEU A 6 12.45 -3.83 -7.23
N ALA A 7 12.62 -5.15 -7.36
CA ALA A 7 12.82 -5.81 -8.65
C ALA A 7 11.58 -5.71 -9.57
N THR A 8 10.38 -5.69 -8.99
CA THR A 8 9.11 -5.54 -9.72
C THR A 8 8.86 -4.15 -10.29
N LEU A 9 9.53 -3.09 -9.82
CA LEU A 9 9.34 -1.74 -10.38
C LEU A 9 10.04 -1.56 -11.75
N PHE A 10 11.20 -2.20 -11.94
CA PHE A 10 12.06 -1.96 -13.13
C PHE A 10 11.81 -2.94 -14.30
N ALA A 11 11.00 -3.98 -14.11
CA ALA A 11 10.64 -4.93 -15.18
C ALA A 11 9.77 -4.32 -16.31
N LEU A 12 9.32 -3.07 -16.17
CA LEU A 12 8.39 -2.40 -17.09
C LEU A 12 9.05 -1.52 -18.17
N VAL A 13 10.39 -1.50 -18.27
CA VAL A 13 11.12 -0.88 -19.41
C VAL A 13 11.44 -1.95 -20.46
N GLY A 14 10.40 -2.42 -21.15
CA GLY A 14 10.51 -3.47 -22.17
C GLY A 14 11.36 -3.05 -23.38
N VAL A 15 12.52 -3.70 -23.56
CA VAL A 15 13.35 -3.56 -24.77
C VAL A 15 12.72 -4.38 -25.91
N SER A 16 12.08 -3.70 -26.86
CA SER A 16 11.50 -4.31 -28.06
C SER A 16 12.58 -4.75 -29.06
N ALA A 17 13.24 -5.87 -28.78
CA ALA A 17 14.16 -6.53 -29.70
C ALA A 17 13.37 -7.28 -30.78
N ALA A 18 13.15 -6.65 -31.93
CA ALA A 18 12.54 -7.30 -33.08
C ALA A 18 13.49 -8.33 -33.71
N SER A 19 13.08 -9.60 -33.73
CA SER A 19 13.71 -10.67 -34.50
C SER A 19 12.75 -11.17 -35.58
N ALA A 20 13.28 -11.42 -36.77
CA ALA A 20 12.46 -11.87 -37.90
C ALA A 20 11.85 -13.26 -37.66
N GLN A 21 10.66 -13.49 -38.20
CA GLN A 21 10.10 -14.81 -38.39
C GLN A 21 10.80 -15.49 -39.57
N ASP A 22 11.21 -16.75 -39.41
CA ASP A 22 11.50 -17.64 -40.53
C ASP A 22 10.64 -18.90 -40.40
N THR A 23 10.21 -19.45 -41.54
CA THR A 23 9.06 -20.36 -41.61
C THR A 23 9.47 -21.81 -41.75
N THR A 24 8.89 -22.72 -40.95
CA THR A 24 8.69 -24.13 -41.35
C THR A 24 7.70 -24.87 -40.46
N THR A 25 6.72 -25.53 -41.10
CA THR A 25 5.91 -26.63 -40.55
C THR A 25 6.27 -27.89 -41.35
N PRO A 26 6.32 -29.09 -40.74
CA PRO A 26 5.19 -30.02 -40.79
C PRO A 26 4.86 -30.58 -39.39
N GLU A 27 3.61 -30.81 -39.00
CA GLU A 27 2.56 -31.67 -39.58
C GLU A 27 2.83 -33.17 -39.39
N ALA A 28 2.17 -33.75 -38.39
CA ALA A 28 1.85 -35.18 -38.26
C ALA A 28 0.61 -35.33 -37.37
N SER A 29 -0.31 -36.22 -37.73
CA SER A 29 -1.59 -36.44 -37.01
C SER A 29 -1.69 -37.87 -36.49
N THR A 30 -2.46 -38.09 -35.43
CA THR A 30 -3.13 -39.38 -35.21
C THR A 30 -4.34 -39.22 -34.28
N THR A 31 -5.43 -39.90 -34.62
CA THR A 31 -6.73 -39.89 -33.92
C THR A 31 -7.12 -41.30 -33.53
N GLU A 32 -7.64 -41.52 -32.32
CA GLU A 32 -8.61 -42.58 -31.95
C GLU A 32 -8.93 -42.50 -30.44
N ALA A 33 -9.90 -43.25 -29.89
CA ALA A 33 -11.35 -43.09 -30.03
C ALA A 33 -12.09 -44.00 -29.02
N THR A 34 -12.90 -43.40 -28.14
CA THR A 34 -14.16 -43.95 -27.55
C THR A 34 -14.14 -45.28 -26.73
N THR A 35 -14.84 -45.24 -25.58
CA THR A 35 -15.65 -46.28 -24.86
C THR A 35 -15.31 -46.42 -23.36
N THR A 36 -16.20 -46.79 -22.41
CA THR A 36 -17.68 -46.66 -22.23
C THR A 36 -18.02 -46.97 -20.76
N GLY A 37 -18.98 -46.25 -20.15
CA GLY A 37 -19.62 -46.59 -18.84
C GLY A 37 -19.85 -45.33 -17.98
N ALA A 38 -21.05 -44.90 -17.57
CA ALA A 38 -22.23 -45.56 -16.96
C ALA A 38 -22.03 -45.87 -15.46
N ASN A 39 -22.93 -45.50 -14.52
CA ASN A 39 -24.10 -44.60 -14.55
C ASN A 39 -24.47 -44.20 -13.09
N THR A 40 -25.63 -43.54 -12.87
CA THR A 40 -26.35 -43.35 -11.58
C THR A 40 -25.81 -42.28 -10.61
N ASP A 41 -26.63 -41.55 -9.83
CA ASP A 41 -28.02 -41.08 -10.05
C ASP A 41 -28.42 -39.99 -9.03
N ALA A 42 -29.66 -39.48 -9.18
CA ALA A 42 -30.47 -38.71 -8.24
C ALA A 42 -30.33 -37.17 -8.24
N ALA A 43 -31.35 -36.51 -8.79
CA ALA A 43 -31.59 -35.07 -8.69
C ALA A 43 -32.67 -34.75 -7.65
N THR A 44 -32.61 -33.55 -7.08
CA THR A 44 -33.65 -33.00 -6.19
C THR A 44 -34.76 -32.32 -7.01
N PRO A 45 -36.05 -32.62 -6.78
CA PRO A 45 -37.17 -31.95 -7.45
C PRO A 45 -37.49 -30.59 -6.82
N ALA A 46 -38.21 -29.74 -7.56
CA ALA A 46 -38.72 -28.44 -7.10
C ALA A 46 -40.20 -28.29 -7.46
N GLU A 47 -40.95 -27.60 -6.59
CA GLU A 47 -42.32 -27.09 -6.75
C GLU A 47 -42.57 -26.12 -5.56
N GLY A 48 -43.46 -25.13 -5.61
CA GLY A 48 -44.35 -24.63 -6.65
C GLY A 48 -45.00 -23.32 -6.17
N ALA A 49 -45.47 -22.45 -7.07
CA ALA A 49 -46.01 -21.12 -6.73
C ALA A 49 -47.53 -21.04 -6.79
N ASP A 50 -48.14 -20.04 -6.14
CA ASP A 50 -49.46 -19.50 -6.55
C ASP A 50 -49.67 -18.02 -6.14
N THR A 51 -50.76 -17.38 -6.59
CA THR A 51 -50.76 -15.94 -6.94
C THR A 51 -52.11 -15.20 -6.76
N ALA A 52 -52.08 -14.01 -6.11
CA ALA A 52 -53.14 -12.97 -6.13
C ALA A 52 -52.57 -11.57 -5.77
N THR A 53 -53.00 -10.36 -6.22
CA THR A 53 -54.15 -9.85 -7.03
C THR A 53 -55.40 -9.49 -6.19
N THR A 54 -55.86 -8.22 -6.02
CA THR A 54 -55.46 -6.90 -6.59
C THR A 54 -55.97 -5.69 -5.75
N THR A 55 -55.52 -4.47 -6.09
CA THR A 55 -56.13 -3.13 -5.86
C THR A 55 -56.10 -2.47 -4.47
N ALA A 56 -56.13 -1.13 -4.46
CA ALA A 56 -55.96 -0.23 -3.32
C ALA A 56 -56.82 1.05 -3.50
N GLU A 57 -56.97 1.87 -2.45
CA GLU A 57 -57.12 3.35 -2.54
C GLU A 57 -57.02 4.05 -1.16
N SER A 58 -56.10 5.03 -1.00
CA SER A 58 -56.18 6.23 -0.10
C SER A 58 -56.30 6.06 1.45
N THR A 59 -55.71 6.86 2.36
CA THR A 59 -54.70 7.96 2.34
C THR A 59 -54.18 8.20 3.78
N GLN A 60 -52.85 8.41 3.95
CA GLN A 60 -52.05 9.16 4.97
C GLN A 60 -52.62 9.57 6.39
N PRO A 61 -51.77 10.04 7.35
CA PRO A 61 -50.47 9.50 7.82
C PRO A 61 -50.32 9.57 9.38
N ALA A 62 -49.69 8.57 10.04
CA ALA A 62 -49.31 8.71 11.46
C ALA A 62 -48.16 7.78 11.93
N ALA A 63 -47.30 8.36 12.77
CA ALA A 63 -46.36 7.77 13.74
C ALA A 63 -46.05 6.25 13.73
N ASN A 64 -44.76 5.94 13.54
CA ASN A 64 -43.99 4.80 14.07
C ASN A 64 -44.81 3.61 14.61
N THR A 65 -45.47 2.86 13.73
CA THR A 65 -45.81 1.47 14.04
C THR A 65 -44.53 0.65 13.88
N PRO A 66 -44.08 -0.13 14.88
CA PRO A 66 -42.96 -1.04 14.69
C PRO A 66 -43.29 -2.00 13.53
N VAL A 67 -42.42 -2.08 12.53
CA VAL A 67 -42.48 -3.17 11.55
C VAL A 67 -42.30 -4.46 12.35
N PRO A 68 -43.27 -5.41 12.32
CA PRO A 68 -43.12 -6.64 13.08
C PRO A 68 -41.82 -7.33 12.65
N LEU A 69 -41.00 -7.71 13.62
CA LEU A 69 -39.86 -8.58 13.36
C LEU A 69 -40.36 -9.81 12.59
N PRO A 70 -39.68 -10.26 11.54
CA PRO A 70 -39.97 -11.55 10.92
C PRO A 70 -40.08 -12.62 12.01
N SER A 71 -41.00 -13.58 11.88
CA SER A 71 -41.34 -14.49 12.99
C SER A 71 -40.22 -15.42 13.47
N PHE A 72 -39.05 -15.40 12.81
CA PHE A 72 -37.81 -16.05 13.25
C PHE A 72 -36.85 -15.13 14.04
N LEU A 73 -37.13 -13.82 14.09
CA LEU A 73 -36.42 -12.79 14.87
C LEU A 73 -37.27 -12.21 16.01
N ASP A 74 -38.59 -12.43 16.01
CA ASP A 74 -39.50 -12.10 17.12
C ASP A 74 -39.30 -13.06 18.31
N THR A 75 -38.13 -12.95 18.95
CA THR A 75 -37.72 -13.77 20.10
C THR A 75 -37.28 -12.93 21.30
N THR A 76 -37.30 -11.60 21.20
CA THR A 76 -36.65 -10.67 22.14
C THR A 76 -37.23 -10.66 23.55
N ASP A 77 -38.54 -10.93 23.72
CA ASP A 77 -39.15 -11.14 25.05
C ASP A 77 -39.30 -12.62 25.45
N ARG A 78 -39.07 -13.55 24.50
CA ARG A 78 -38.86 -14.97 24.84
C ARG A 78 -37.43 -15.20 25.29
N ARG A 79 -37.11 -14.71 26.49
CA ARG A 79 -36.13 -15.38 27.34
C ARG A 79 -36.47 -16.87 27.32
N ILE A 80 -35.53 -17.70 26.89
CA ILE A 80 -35.68 -19.15 26.93
C ILE A 80 -35.71 -19.52 28.41
N VAL A 81 -36.91 -19.71 28.95
CA VAL A 81 -37.10 -20.22 30.31
C VAL A 81 -36.62 -21.66 30.27
N ASP A 82 -35.50 -21.92 30.94
CA ASP A 82 -34.87 -23.23 30.91
C ASP A 82 -35.59 -24.19 31.87
N ASP A 83 -36.80 -24.60 31.48
CA ASP A 83 -37.66 -25.54 32.20
C ASP A 83 -37.11 -26.99 32.17
N ARG A 84 -35.87 -27.20 31.71
CA ARG A 84 -35.21 -28.51 31.81
C ARG A 84 -34.94 -28.84 33.28
N PRO A 85 -35.20 -30.08 33.74
CA PRO A 85 -34.85 -30.48 35.10
C PRO A 85 -33.33 -30.33 35.31
N PRO A 86 -32.87 -29.93 36.51
CA PRO A 86 -31.45 -29.78 36.80
C PRO A 86 -30.70 -31.08 36.52
N PRO A 87 -29.48 -31.03 35.95
CA PRO A 87 -28.79 -32.21 35.45
C PRO A 87 -28.55 -33.22 36.57
N SER A 88 -28.94 -34.47 36.31
CA SER A 88 -28.76 -35.57 37.25
C SER A 88 -27.28 -35.79 37.57
N ALA A 89 -26.99 -36.41 38.73
CA ALA A 89 -25.62 -36.73 39.13
C ALA A 89 -24.87 -37.57 38.07
N ALA A 90 -25.59 -38.41 37.31
CA ALA A 90 -25.03 -39.17 36.20
C ALA A 90 -24.64 -38.27 35.00
N GLN A 91 -25.46 -37.27 34.64
CA GLN A 91 -25.13 -36.30 33.58
C GLN A 91 -23.95 -35.40 33.99
N VAL A 92 -23.87 -34.99 35.25
CA VAL A 92 -22.74 -34.20 35.77
C VAL A 92 -21.45 -35.04 35.82
N ALA A 93 -21.53 -36.35 36.08
CA ALA A 93 -20.39 -37.26 35.99
C ALA A 93 -19.93 -37.45 34.54
N ALA A 94 -20.85 -37.76 33.62
CA ALA A 94 -20.55 -37.95 32.20
C ALA A 94 -19.99 -36.69 31.54
N LEU A 95 -20.45 -35.49 31.92
CA LEU A 95 -19.86 -34.24 31.46
C LEU A 95 -18.39 -34.10 31.88
N LYS A 96 -18.07 -34.41 33.15
CA LYS A 96 -16.67 -34.38 33.65
C LYS A 96 -15.77 -35.42 33.02
N GLU A 97 -16.32 -36.56 32.60
CA GLU A 97 -15.61 -37.59 31.86
C GLU A 97 -15.30 -37.09 30.43
N LEU A 98 -16.30 -36.54 29.74
CA LEU A 98 -16.14 -35.92 28.42
C LEU A 98 -15.16 -34.73 28.45
N GLU A 99 -15.22 -33.86 29.46
CA GLU A 99 -14.26 -32.76 29.67
C GLU A 99 -12.82 -33.27 29.82
N GLN A 100 -12.62 -34.39 30.52
CA GLN A 100 -11.30 -35.03 30.68
C GLN A 100 -10.81 -35.68 29.40
N GLU A 101 -11.69 -36.33 28.62
CA GLU A 101 -11.35 -36.85 27.30
C GLU A 101 -11.00 -35.72 26.32
N MET A 102 -11.82 -34.67 26.24
CA MET A 102 -11.54 -33.48 25.42
C MET A 102 -10.21 -32.81 25.81
N ALA A 103 -9.93 -32.67 27.11
CA ALA A 103 -8.64 -32.18 27.59
C ALA A 103 -7.48 -33.16 27.29
N GLY A 104 -7.74 -34.46 27.16
CA GLY A 104 -6.81 -35.46 26.64
C GLY A 104 -6.50 -35.24 25.16
N PHE A 105 -7.53 -35.22 24.31
CA PHE A 105 -7.42 -34.99 22.87
C PHE A 105 -6.77 -33.64 22.54
N ALA A 106 -7.15 -32.55 23.22
CA ALA A 106 -6.56 -31.24 23.02
C ALA A 106 -5.04 -31.21 23.32
N ARG A 107 -4.61 -31.87 24.42
CA ARG A 107 -3.18 -32.02 24.74
C ARG A 107 -2.45 -32.90 23.72
N ALA A 108 -3.06 -33.99 23.28
CA ALA A 108 -2.47 -34.88 22.27
C ALA A 108 -2.31 -34.18 20.91
N GLY A 109 -3.34 -33.46 20.44
CA GLY A 109 -3.30 -32.66 19.22
C GLY A 109 -2.25 -31.54 19.29
N THR A 110 -2.21 -30.80 20.41
CA THR A 110 -1.20 -29.75 20.63
C THR A 110 0.23 -30.32 20.66
N ALA A 111 0.44 -31.49 21.28
CA ALA A 111 1.74 -32.15 21.30
C ALA A 111 2.16 -32.66 19.90
N TYR A 112 1.20 -33.19 19.13
CA TYR A 112 1.43 -33.63 17.75
C TYR A 112 1.78 -32.45 16.82
N ASP A 113 1.03 -31.36 16.87
CA ASP A 113 1.28 -30.15 16.06
C ASP A 113 2.65 -29.54 16.37
N ASN A 114 2.99 -29.39 17.66
CA ASN A 114 4.34 -28.95 18.06
C ASN A 114 5.44 -29.89 17.57
N ALA A 115 5.22 -31.21 17.60
CA ALA A 115 6.18 -32.19 17.08
C ALA A 115 6.37 -32.04 15.57
N VAL A 116 5.29 -31.99 14.79
CA VAL A 116 5.32 -31.78 13.33
C VAL A 116 5.97 -30.45 12.98
N GLY A 117 5.53 -29.35 13.62
CA GLY A 117 6.11 -28.02 13.44
C GLY A 117 7.61 -27.96 13.76
N SER A 118 8.07 -28.69 14.78
CA SER A 118 9.50 -28.80 15.09
C SER A 118 10.30 -29.54 14.01
N ILE A 119 9.74 -30.60 13.42
CA ILE A 119 10.37 -31.38 12.35
C ILE A 119 10.43 -30.55 11.06
N VAL A 120 9.31 -29.92 10.68
CA VAL A 120 9.23 -29.04 9.49
C VAL A 120 10.20 -27.87 9.64
N ARG A 121 10.24 -27.20 10.81
CA ARG A 121 11.19 -26.11 11.09
C ARG A 121 12.64 -26.59 11.02
N ARG A 122 12.95 -27.79 11.51
CA ARG A 122 14.31 -28.36 11.47
C ARG A 122 14.76 -28.66 10.05
N GLU A 123 13.96 -29.36 9.24
CA GLU A 123 14.34 -29.67 7.86
C GLU A 123 14.32 -28.42 6.96
N TYR A 124 13.46 -27.43 7.23
CA TYR A 124 13.55 -26.10 6.62
C TYR A 124 14.90 -25.42 6.93
N LEU A 125 15.29 -25.32 8.19
CA LEU A 125 16.57 -24.69 8.60
C LEU A 125 17.82 -25.49 8.16
N ARG A 126 17.67 -26.79 7.91
CA ARG A 126 18.71 -27.64 7.31
C ARG A 126 18.82 -27.38 5.81
N THR A 127 17.70 -27.45 5.09
CA THR A 127 17.62 -27.21 3.65
C THR A 127 18.05 -25.79 3.29
N ARG A 128 17.69 -24.80 4.12
CA ARG A 128 18.14 -23.42 3.95
C ARG A 128 19.65 -23.33 4.07
N ARG A 129 20.25 -23.80 5.18
CA ARG A 129 21.71 -23.79 5.34
C ARG A 129 22.45 -24.51 4.21
N GLN A 130 21.97 -25.67 3.75
CA GLN A 130 22.57 -26.36 2.62
C GLN A 130 22.51 -25.54 1.32
N LYS A 131 21.42 -24.79 1.08
CA LYS A 131 21.34 -23.84 -0.05
C LYS A 131 22.22 -22.62 0.16
N ASP A 132 22.24 -22.06 1.37
CA ASP A 132 23.07 -20.92 1.76
C ASP A 132 24.56 -21.27 1.56
N GLU A 133 25.00 -22.45 1.98
CA GLU A 133 26.37 -22.98 1.81
C GLU A 133 26.75 -23.21 0.34
N VAL A 134 25.82 -23.70 -0.50
CA VAL A 134 26.07 -23.95 -1.93
C VAL A 134 26.11 -22.64 -2.74
N TYR A 135 25.19 -21.72 -2.51
CA TYR A 135 25.03 -20.54 -3.37
C TYR A 135 25.75 -19.28 -2.86
N SER A 136 26.10 -19.17 -1.57
CA SER A 136 26.74 -17.97 -1.02
C SER A 136 28.04 -17.58 -1.73
N ALA A 137 28.89 -18.56 -2.06
CA ALA A 137 30.13 -18.32 -2.80
C ALA A 137 29.90 -17.80 -4.23
N GLN A 138 28.86 -18.30 -4.91
CA GLN A 138 28.48 -17.83 -6.24
C GLN A 138 27.86 -16.42 -6.17
N ILE A 139 26.91 -16.21 -5.25
CA ILE A 139 26.27 -14.90 -5.02
C ILE A 139 27.34 -13.84 -4.73
N ALA A 140 28.30 -14.13 -3.85
CA ALA A 140 29.37 -13.20 -3.50
C ALA A 140 30.36 -12.92 -4.65
N GLU A 141 30.43 -13.76 -5.69
CA GLU A 141 31.25 -13.47 -6.89
C GLU A 141 30.45 -12.67 -7.92
N GLU A 142 29.18 -13.03 -8.16
CA GLU A 142 28.32 -12.26 -9.06
C GLU A 142 27.98 -10.87 -8.50
N GLU A 143 27.87 -10.71 -7.18
CA GLU A 143 27.76 -9.39 -6.54
C GLU A 143 29.02 -8.54 -6.84
N LYS A 144 30.24 -9.10 -6.80
CA LYS A 144 31.47 -8.37 -7.21
C LYS A 144 31.46 -8.01 -8.69
N HIS A 145 31.03 -8.93 -9.57
CA HIS A 145 30.92 -8.67 -11.00
C HIS A 145 29.92 -7.53 -11.29
N LEU A 146 28.78 -7.53 -10.61
CA LEU A 146 27.76 -6.49 -10.71
C LEU A 146 28.27 -5.12 -10.23
N ILE A 147 28.92 -5.08 -9.05
CA ILE A 147 29.51 -3.86 -8.49
C ILE A 147 30.59 -3.30 -9.42
N LYS A 148 31.46 -4.17 -9.96
CA LYS A 148 32.48 -3.75 -10.93
C LYS A 148 31.83 -3.20 -12.21
N ALA A 149 30.84 -3.90 -12.77
CA ALA A 149 30.14 -3.45 -13.98
C ALA A 149 29.43 -2.09 -13.77
N ARG A 150 28.93 -1.82 -12.55
CA ARG A 150 28.37 -0.53 -12.16
C ARG A 150 29.42 0.59 -12.18
N GLU A 151 30.56 0.41 -11.50
CA GLU A 151 31.61 1.44 -11.45
C GLU A 151 32.30 1.62 -12.84
N ASP A 152 32.47 0.55 -13.62
CA ASP A 152 32.94 0.62 -15.03
C ASP A 152 31.96 1.42 -15.91
N ALA A 153 30.64 1.23 -15.74
CA ALA A 153 29.60 1.96 -16.47
C ALA A 153 29.48 3.43 -16.02
N ILE A 154 29.61 3.70 -14.72
CA ILE A 154 29.67 5.05 -14.15
C ILE A 154 30.81 5.83 -14.80
N THR A 155 32.02 5.27 -14.81
CA THR A 155 33.22 5.87 -15.41
C THR A 155 33.00 6.21 -16.90
N LEU A 156 32.26 5.35 -17.63
CA LEU A 156 31.93 5.57 -19.04
C LEU A 156 30.95 6.74 -19.23
N PHE A 157 29.90 6.84 -18.40
CA PHE A 157 28.94 7.94 -18.47
C PHE A 157 29.54 9.28 -18.00
N GLU A 158 30.34 9.29 -16.93
CA GLU A 158 31.11 10.45 -16.48
C GLU A 158 31.97 11.00 -17.64
N HIS A 159 32.82 10.15 -18.24
CA HIS A 159 33.64 10.51 -19.40
C HIS A 159 32.86 10.91 -20.67
N PHE A 160 31.61 10.46 -20.82
CA PHE A 160 30.74 10.87 -21.92
C PHE A 160 30.21 12.29 -21.69
N ILE A 161 29.69 12.57 -20.49
CA ILE A 161 29.11 13.86 -20.12
C ILE A 161 30.19 14.95 -20.07
N ASP A 162 31.39 14.64 -19.61
CA ASP A 162 32.53 15.59 -19.62
C ASP A 162 32.98 15.95 -21.04
N ARG A 163 32.92 14.99 -21.98
CA ARG A 163 33.29 15.23 -23.40
C ARG A 163 32.19 15.94 -24.19
N TYR A 164 30.93 15.67 -23.86
CA TYR A 164 29.76 16.18 -24.57
C TYR A 164 28.77 16.87 -23.61
N PRO A 165 29.15 17.93 -22.87
CA PRO A 165 28.33 18.46 -21.78
C PRO A 165 27.03 19.14 -22.23
N ASN A 166 26.91 19.50 -23.51
CA ASN A 166 25.81 20.31 -24.05
C ASN A 166 25.13 19.66 -25.26
N ASP A 167 25.30 18.35 -25.48
CA ASP A 167 24.57 17.63 -26.53
C ASP A 167 23.11 17.41 -26.08
N PRO A 168 22.10 17.99 -26.77
CA PRO A 168 20.71 17.95 -26.33
C PRO A 168 20.01 16.61 -26.59
N THR A 169 20.65 15.69 -27.33
CA THR A 169 20.10 14.39 -27.72
C THR A 169 20.56 13.27 -26.78
N TYR A 170 21.84 13.25 -26.41
CA TYR A 170 22.45 12.16 -25.67
C TYR A 170 22.81 12.50 -24.22
N THR A 171 23.28 13.72 -23.93
CA THR A 171 23.69 14.10 -22.56
C THR A 171 22.60 13.91 -21.52
N PRO A 172 21.33 14.33 -21.72
CA PRO A 172 20.34 14.18 -20.65
C PRO A 172 19.92 12.71 -20.42
N ASP A 173 19.95 11.85 -21.44
CA ASP A 173 19.73 10.40 -21.23
C ASP A 173 20.92 9.75 -20.51
N ALA A 174 22.15 10.17 -20.81
CA ALA A 174 23.37 9.75 -20.10
C ALA A 174 23.39 10.22 -18.64
N MET A 175 23.04 11.49 -18.37
CA MET A 175 22.93 12.04 -17.01
C MET A 175 21.82 11.36 -16.20
N PHE A 176 20.69 11.01 -16.84
CA PHE A 176 19.63 10.24 -16.19
C PHE A 176 20.15 8.88 -15.72
N ARG A 177 20.74 8.10 -16.63
CA ARG A 177 21.30 6.76 -16.31
C ARG A 177 22.42 6.82 -15.28
N LEU A 178 23.28 7.84 -15.33
CA LEU A 178 24.33 8.02 -14.35
C LEU A 178 23.76 8.29 -12.94
N GLY A 179 22.64 9.03 -12.85
CA GLY A 179 21.93 9.22 -11.58
C GLY A 179 21.30 7.93 -11.03
N GLU A 180 20.76 7.06 -11.90
CA GLU A 180 20.30 5.71 -11.54
C GLU A 180 21.47 4.85 -11.00
N LEU A 181 22.63 4.88 -11.67
CA LEU A 181 23.82 4.15 -11.22
C LEU A 181 24.42 4.71 -9.91
N TYR A 182 24.42 6.03 -9.72
CA TYR A 182 24.79 6.68 -8.45
C TYR A 182 23.85 6.26 -7.31
N PHE A 183 22.55 6.16 -7.59
CA PHE A 183 21.52 5.77 -6.63
C PHE A 183 21.71 4.32 -6.17
N GLU A 184 21.94 3.39 -7.11
CA GLU A 184 22.30 2.01 -6.78
C GLU A 184 23.60 1.94 -5.95
N ARG A 185 24.62 2.70 -6.34
CA ARG A 185 25.92 2.78 -5.66
C ARG A 185 25.80 3.30 -4.22
N SER A 186 24.92 4.26 -3.97
CA SER A 186 24.61 4.74 -2.62
C SER A 186 23.87 3.71 -1.78
N TYR A 187 22.85 3.02 -2.32
CA TYR A 187 22.17 1.95 -1.60
C TYR A 187 23.09 0.76 -1.29
N GLU A 188 23.96 0.38 -2.23
CA GLU A 188 24.97 -0.66 -2.05
C GLU A 188 25.89 -0.33 -0.87
N ARG A 189 26.49 0.87 -0.87
CA ARG A 189 27.39 1.35 0.19
C ARG A 189 26.67 1.40 1.55
N PHE A 190 25.42 1.86 1.57
CA PHE A 190 24.58 1.90 2.77
C PHE A 190 24.32 0.51 3.35
N TYR A 191 23.90 -0.46 2.52
CA TYR A 191 23.66 -1.83 3.01
C TYR A 191 24.94 -2.58 3.38
N ALA A 192 26.07 -2.29 2.74
CA ALA A 192 27.38 -2.82 3.14
C ALA A 192 27.80 -2.30 4.53
N GLN A 193 27.55 -1.02 4.82
CA GLN A 193 27.85 -0.41 6.12
C GLN A 193 26.92 -0.91 7.25
N GLN A 194 25.67 -1.27 6.95
CA GLN A 194 24.71 -1.81 7.93
C GLN A 194 25.01 -3.24 8.39
N GLY A 195 26.03 -3.90 7.86
CA GLY A 195 26.36 -5.33 8.08
C GLY A 195 26.78 -5.76 9.50
N GLY A 196 26.32 -5.11 10.57
CA GLY A 196 26.63 -5.52 11.95
C GLY A 196 25.94 -4.77 13.10
N ALA A 197 25.20 -3.69 12.86
CA ALA A 197 24.57 -2.90 13.93
C ALA A 197 23.27 -2.21 13.48
N LEU A 198 22.36 -1.95 14.44
CA LEU A 198 21.25 -1.02 14.25
C LEU A 198 21.81 0.42 14.21
N GLN A 199 22.22 0.84 13.02
CA GLN A 199 22.52 2.24 12.71
C GLN A 199 21.24 2.92 12.24
N THR A 200 20.74 3.92 12.97
CA THR A 200 19.60 4.77 12.57
C THR A 200 20.00 5.81 11.51
N ASN A 201 20.96 5.48 10.65
CA ASN A 201 21.45 6.35 9.60
C ASN A 201 20.60 6.18 8.34
N THR A 202 20.41 7.24 7.56
CA THR A 202 19.79 7.18 6.24
C THR A 202 20.85 6.93 5.14
N PRO A 203 20.46 6.40 3.96
CA PRO A 203 21.34 6.38 2.79
C PRO A 203 21.62 7.80 2.29
N ASP A 204 22.84 8.08 1.83
CA ASP A 204 23.20 9.37 1.24
C ASP A 204 23.06 9.33 -0.30
N PHE A 205 22.08 10.07 -0.83
CA PHE A 205 21.82 10.20 -2.26
C PHE A 205 22.25 11.56 -2.86
N THR A 206 23.05 12.35 -2.13
CA THR A 206 23.44 13.71 -2.56
C THR A 206 23.99 13.73 -4.00
N ALA A 207 24.87 12.78 -4.36
CA ALA A 207 25.42 12.69 -5.72
C ALA A 207 24.37 12.46 -6.83
N THR A 208 23.31 11.68 -6.57
CA THR A 208 22.18 11.49 -7.50
C THR A 208 21.35 12.77 -7.60
N ILE A 209 21.05 13.38 -6.46
CA ILE A 209 20.24 14.59 -6.36
C ILE A 209 20.93 15.76 -7.09
N ASP A 210 22.22 16.00 -6.83
CA ASP A 210 23.03 17.04 -7.48
C ASP A 210 23.09 16.88 -9.00
N LEU A 211 23.22 15.65 -9.49
CA LEU A 211 23.24 15.34 -10.92
C LEU A 211 21.87 15.58 -11.57
N TYR A 212 20.78 15.27 -10.86
CA TYR A 212 19.42 15.54 -11.32
C TYR A 212 19.04 17.02 -11.25
N HIS A 213 19.51 17.76 -10.23
CA HIS A 213 19.41 19.22 -10.19
C HIS A 213 20.13 19.87 -11.39
N GLN A 214 21.34 19.39 -11.72
CA GLN A 214 22.03 19.81 -12.93
C GLN A 214 21.24 19.46 -14.21
N LEU A 215 20.64 18.28 -14.29
CA LEU A 215 19.86 17.85 -15.46
C LEU A 215 18.64 18.75 -15.66
N VAL A 216 17.80 18.97 -14.64
CA VAL A 216 16.60 19.84 -14.79
C VAL A 216 16.98 21.28 -15.12
N THR A 217 18.13 21.76 -14.63
CA THR A 217 18.64 23.11 -14.92
C THR A 217 19.19 23.26 -16.35
N ARG A 218 19.91 22.24 -16.85
CA ARG A 218 20.58 22.28 -18.18
C ARG A 218 19.67 21.82 -19.31
N PHE A 219 18.74 20.91 -19.03
CA PHE A 219 17.86 20.26 -20.00
C PHE A 219 16.40 20.24 -19.51
N PRO A 220 15.77 21.41 -19.26
CA PRO A 220 14.40 21.48 -18.71
C PRO A 220 13.34 20.81 -19.57
N ASN A 221 13.56 20.72 -20.89
CA ASN A 221 12.65 20.07 -21.85
C ASN A 221 12.95 18.56 -22.04
N TYR A 222 13.60 17.91 -21.07
CA TYR A 222 13.99 16.50 -21.18
C TYR A 222 12.77 15.56 -21.16
N ALA A 223 12.77 14.55 -22.05
CA ALA A 223 11.63 13.66 -22.28
C ALA A 223 11.27 12.72 -21.10
N ARG A 224 12.09 12.64 -20.04
CA ARG A 224 11.76 11.92 -18.78
C ARG A 224 11.91 12.82 -17.55
N ILE A 225 11.62 14.12 -17.67
CA ILE A 225 11.71 15.10 -16.58
C ILE A 225 10.79 14.73 -15.39
N ASP A 226 9.69 14.03 -15.65
CA ASP A 226 8.82 13.42 -14.64
C ASP A 226 9.58 12.42 -13.76
N GLY A 227 10.29 11.47 -14.37
CA GLY A 227 11.13 10.50 -13.66
C GLY A 227 12.25 11.17 -12.85
N VAL A 228 12.76 12.32 -13.32
CA VAL A 228 13.78 13.09 -12.60
C VAL A 228 13.21 13.70 -11.32
N PHE A 229 12.07 14.40 -11.39
CA PHE A 229 11.43 14.96 -10.18
C PHE A 229 10.93 13.85 -9.23
N TYR A 230 10.45 12.72 -9.77
CA TYR A 230 10.05 11.57 -8.97
C TYR A 230 11.22 11.01 -8.16
N LEU A 231 12.37 10.77 -8.82
CA LEU A 231 13.56 10.22 -8.19
C LEU A 231 14.25 11.22 -7.24
N ILE A 232 14.25 12.53 -7.55
CA ILE A 232 14.67 13.57 -6.60
C ILE A 232 13.85 13.43 -5.31
N GLY A 233 12.52 13.44 -5.41
CA GLY A 233 11.66 13.31 -4.24
C GLY A 233 11.83 11.99 -3.49
N TYR A 234 11.98 10.87 -4.21
CA TYR A 234 12.27 9.56 -3.61
C TYR A 234 13.57 9.58 -2.80
N CYS A 235 14.66 10.08 -3.38
CA CYS A 235 15.96 10.18 -2.71
C CYS A 235 15.92 11.07 -1.47
N LEU A 236 15.26 12.23 -1.57
CA LEU A 236 15.06 13.16 -0.47
C LEU A 236 14.26 12.53 0.67
N ASN A 237 13.20 11.79 0.36
CA ASN A 237 12.37 11.12 1.35
C ASN A 237 13.14 10.04 2.11
N GLU A 238 13.89 9.18 1.41
CA GLU A 238 14.75 8.16 2.03
C GLU A 238 15.90 8.78 2.85
N MET A 239 16.33 10.01 2.53
CA MET A 239 17.26 10.81 3.33
C MET A 239 16.60 11.47 4.57
N GLY A 240 15.27 11.37 4.74
CA GLY A 240 14.51 12.00 5.82
C GLY A 240 14.06 13.44 5.55
N LYS A 241 14.28 13.97 4.34
CA LYS A 241 13.92 15.33 3.92
C LYS A 241 12.51 15.39 3.31
N ALA A 242 11.50 14.98 4.07
CA ALA A 242 10.13 14.82 3.59
C ALA A 242 9.53 16.10 2.96
N ASP A 243 9.80 17.28 3.54
CA ASP A 243 9.30 18.57 3.01
C ASP A 243 9.87 18.92 1.63
N GLU A 244 11.16 18.63 1.43
CA GLU A 244 11.85 18.83 0.16
C GLU A 244 11.36 17.82 -0.88
N ALA A 245 11.15 16.56 -0.46
CA ALA A 245 10.58 15.50 -1.29
C ALA A 245 9.18 15.86 -1.80
N ARG A 246 8.30 16.32 -0.91
CA ARG A 246 6.95 16.80 -1.23
C ARG A 246 7.00 17.93 -2.26
N MET A 247 7.93 18.88 -2.15
CA MET A 247 8.03 19.98 -3.13
C MET A 247 8.51 19.51 -4.51
N ALA A 248 9.44 18.56 -4.59
CA ALA A 248 9.82 17.94 -5.86
C ALA A 248 8.66 17.16 -6.51
N TRP A 249 7.89 16.41 -5.70
CA TRP A 249 6.70 15.68 -6.15
C TRP A 249 5.56 16.61 -6.57
N LEU A 250 5.29 17.69 -5.84
CA LEU A 250 4.28 18.69 -6.21
C LEU A 250 4.63 19.40 -7.52
N ASN A 251 5.91 19.69 -7.77
CA ASN A 251 6.38 20.20 -9.06
C ASN A 251 6.19 19.20 -10.20
N LEU A 252 6.18 17.88 -9.94
CA LEU A 252 5.88 16.86 -10.95
C LEU A 252 4.40 16.87 -11.33
N VAL A 253 3.49 16.78 -10.35
CA VAL A 253 2.04 16.60 -10.61
C VAL A 253 1.27 17.92 -10.79
N CYS A 254 1.84 19.05 -10.35
CA CYS A 254 1.15 20.33 -10.21
C CYS A 254 2.07 21.52 -10.52
N ALA A 255 2.79 21.44 -11.63
CA ALA A 255 3.79 22.41 -12.07
C ALA A 255 3.25 23.84 -12.31
N ASN A 256 1.93 23.98 -12.44
CA ASN A 256 1.23 25.26 -12.54
C ASN A 256 1.10 26.01 -11.21
N ASN A 257 1.00 25.29 -10.09
CA ASN A 257 0.81 25.89 -8.75
C ASN A 257 2.08 25.80 -7.90
N PHE A 258 2.90 24.76 -8.08
CA PHE A 258 4.09 24.49 -7.28
C PHE A 258 5.34 24.41 -8.16
N LYS A 259 6.39 25.14 -7.77
CA LYS A 259 7.71 25.11 -8.39
C LYS A 259 8.75 24.64 -7.39
N TYR A 260 9.54 23.64 -7.76
CA TYR A 260 10.68 23.19 -6.99
C TYR A 260 11.93 24.01 -7.35
N ASP A 261 12.59 24.55 -6.33
CA ASP A 261 13.85 25.30 -6.43
C ASP A 261 14.81 24.77 -5.34
N PRO A 262 15.83 23.98 -5.72
CA PRO A 262 16.80 23.43 -4.76
C PRO A 262 17.49 24.47 -3.88
N ALA A 263 17.79 25.65 -4.44
CA ALA A 263 18.49 26.70 -3.69
C ALA A 263 17.58 27.35 -2.66
N ALA A 264 16.29 27.56 -3.00
CA ALA A 264 15.29 28.03 -2.05
C ALA A 264 15.03 27.01 -0.93
N MET A 265 14.91 25.71 -1.26
CA MET A 265 14.69 24.67 -0.26
C MET A 265 15.90 24.47 0.66
N ALA A 266 17.13 24.50 0.13
CA ALA A 266 18.35 24.45 0.94
C ALA A 266 18.48 25.66 1.87
N ALA A 267 18.11 26.86 1.40
CA ALA A 267 18.09 28.06 2.23
C ALA A 267 17.04 28.00 3.35
N ALA A 268 15.83 27.49 3.06
CA ALA A 268 14.77 27.31 4.04
C ALA A 268 15.17 26.28 5.12
N ALA A 269 15.72 25.14 4.72
CA ALA A 269 16.24 24.13 5.65
C ALA A 269 17.37 24.66 6.54
N ALA A 270 18.27 25.47 5.97
CA ALA A 270 19.34 26.12 6.73
C ALA A 270 18.84 27.19 7.72
N ALA A 271 17.71 27.84 7.45
CA ALA A 271 17.06 28.78 8.36
C ALA A 271 16.38 28.03 9.53
N ALA A 272 15.56 27.02 9.24
CA ALA A 272 14.90 26.20 10.28
C ALA A 272 15.91 25.48 11.21
N ALA A 273 17.06 25.05 10.66
CA ALA A 273 18.17 24.53 11.46
C ALA A 273 18.80 25.58 12.40
N GLN A 274 18.83 26.86 12.01
CA GLN A 274 19.32 27.94 12.88
C GLN A 274 18.31 28.33 13.95
N GLU A 275 17.01 28.31 13.65
CA GLU A 275 15.94 28.55 14.61
C GLU A 275 15.92 27.47 15.71
N SER A 276 15.97 26.19 15.32
CA SER A 276 16.08 25.06 16.27
C SER A 276 17.38 25.03 17.09
N ALA A 277 18.46 25.67 16.60
CA ALA A 277 19.70 25.86 17.36
C ALA A 277 19.68 27.11 18.28
N GLY A 278 18.68 28.00 18.13
CA GLY A 278 18.49 29.19 18.96
C GLY A 278 17.61 28.96 20.20
N GLU A 279 16.78 27.91 20.20
CA GLU A 279 15.91 27.54 21.33
C GLU A 279 16.70 26.81 22.44
N GLY A 280 17.39 27.56 23.30
CA GLY A 280 18.09 26.99 24.47
C GLY A 280 17.16 26.59 25.63
N ASP A 281 17.28 25.34 26.09
CA ASP A 281 16.80 24.76 27.37
C ASP A 281 15.59 25.44 28.06
N ASP A 282 14.43 25.49 27.38
CA ASP A 282 13.17 25.72 28.10
C ASP A 282 12.71 24.40 28.77
N ALA A 283 12.67 24.42 30.10
CA ALA A 283 12.19 23.33 30.92
C ALA A 283 10.72 22.93 30.64
N SER A 284 9.93 23.79 29.98
CA SER A 284 8.59 23.43 29.50
C SER A 284 8.62 22.28 28.48
N LYS A 285 9.59 22.27 27.55
CA LYS A 285 9.75 21.21 26.54
C LYS A 285 10.36 19.92 27.11
N ALA A 286 11.07 19.99 28.23
CA ALA A 286 11.56 18.80 28.94
C ALA A 286 10.42 17.99 29.60
N HIS A 287 9.31 18.64 29.93
CA HIS A 287 8.14 18.04 30.58
C HIS A 287 6.83 18.52 29.91
N PRO A 288 6.56 18.14 28.64
CA PRO A 288 5.43 18.67 27.87
C PRO A 288 4.07 18.33 28.50
N ALA A 289 4.00 17.30 29.35
CA ALA A 289 2.82 17.00 30.17
C ALA A 289 2.41 18.14 31.13
N LEU A 290 3.35 19.00 31.55
CA LEU A 290 3.06 20.18 32.38
C LEU A 290 2.42 21.34 31.60
N ALA A 291 2.42 21.28 30.27
CA ALA A 291 1.75 22.27 29.41
C ALA A 291 0.30 21.88 29.06
N LEU A 292 -0.15 20.65 29.36
CA LEU A 292 -1.47 20.14 28.97
C LEU A 292 -2.66 20.85 29.66
N ASP A 293 -2.42 21.50 30.80
CA ASP A 293 -3.43 22.34 31.49
C ASP A 293 -3.63 23.71 30.79
N ALA A 294 -2.66 24.16 29.99
CA ALA A 294 -2.94 25.19 29.01
C ALA A 294 -3.77 24.54 27.91
N LYS A 295 -5.03 24.97 27.77
CA LYS A 295 -5.83 24.64 26.58
C LYS A 295 -4.99 24.95 25.35
N ALA A 296 -4.62 23.91 24.59
CA ALA A 296 -4.34 24.09 23.19
C ALA A 296 -5.59 24.75 22.60
N GLU A 297 -5.49 26.01 22.18
CA GLU A 297 -6.55 26.61 21.39
C GLU A 297 -6.56 25.84 20.09
N ILE A 298 -7.52 24.91 19.97
CA ILE A 298 -7.87 24.27 18.71
C ILE A 298 -8.31 25.43 17.82
N SER A 299 -7.35 25.92 17.02
CA SER A 299 -7.58 26.89 15.96
C SER A 299 -8.81 26.42 15.21
N ALA A 300 -9.83 27.27 15.11
CA ALA A 300 -10.99 26.96 14.29
C ALA A 300 -10.48 26.94 12.84
N ALA A 301 -10.14 25.74 12.37
CA ALA A 301 -9.40 25.53 11.14
C ALA A 301 -10.07 26.32 10.01
N GLY A 302 -9.24 27.05 9.24
CA GLY A 302 -9.74 27.95 8.22
C GLY A 302 -10.62 27.23 7.20
N ILE A 303 -11.31 27.97 6.34
CA ILE A 303 -12.02 27.32 5.22
C ILE A 303 -10.98 26.61 4.35
N HIS A 304 -10.97 25.28 4.37
CA HIS A 304 -10.09 24.49 3.53
C HIS A 304 -10.35 24.80 2.05
N VAL A 305 -9.29 25.14 1.31
CA VAL A 305 -9.32 25.35 -0.13
C VAL A 305 -8.34 24.37 -0.74
N ASP A 306 -8.87 23.37 -1.43
CA ASP A 306 -8.09 22.31 -2.08
C ASP A 306 -7.05 22.91 -3.06
N PRO A 307 -5.74 22.82 -2.76
CA PRO A 307 -4.68 23.36 -3.60
C PRO A 307 -4.31 22.43 -4.76
N TYR A 308 -4.86 21.21 -4.77
CA TYR A 308 -4.56 20.13 -5.71
C TYR A 308 -5.61 19.96 -6.80
N LYS A 309 -6.81 20.52 -6.61
CA LYS A 309 -7.96 20.37 -7.52
C LYS A 309 -7.67 20.65 -8.99
N GLU A 310 -7.01 21.76 -9.30
CA GLU A 310 -6.77 22.25 -10.67
C GLU A 310 -5.28 22.09 -11.07
N CYS A 311 -4.65 20.98 -10.67
CA CYS A 311 -3.25 20.71 -10.97
C CYS A 311 -3.01 20.23 -12.40
N THR A 312 -1.92 20.70 -13.00
CA THR A 312 -1.38 20.17 -14.27
C THR A 312 0.05 19.67 -14.08
N PRO A 313 0.40 18.48 -14.59
CA PRO A 313 1.74 17.93 -14.43
C PRO A 313 2.78 18.60 -15.32
N VAL A 314 4.05 18.42 -14.97
CA VAL A 314 5.20 18.96 -15.71
C VAL A 314 5.27 18.50 -17.18
N ILE A 315 4.74 17.31 -17.48
CA ILE A 315 4.48 16.82 -18.84
C ILE A 315 3.14 16.06 -18.88
N GLU A 316 2.43 16.18 -20.00
CA GLU A 316 1.08 15.63 -20.22
C GLU A 316 0.98 14.12 -19.95
N ASN A 317 1.99 13.36 -20.36
CA ASN A 317 2.03 11.89 -20.28
C ASN A 317 3.06 11.40 -19.23
N ALA A 318 3.12 12.07 -18.07
CA ALA A 318 3.99 11.69 -16.96
C ALA A 318 3.65 10.28 -16.44
N LYS A 319 4.66 9.41 -16.29
CA LYS A 319 4.47 8.00 -15.94
C LYS A 319 4.21 7.74 -14.46
N PHE A 320 4.56 8.70 -13.60
CA PHE A 320 4.60 8.52 -12.16
C PHE A 320 3.43 9.19 -11.42
N LEU A 321 2.38 9.65 -12.12
CA LEU A 321 1.30 10.47 -11.54
C LEU A 321 0.63 9.83 -10.32
N SER A 322 0.03 8.63 -10.47
CA SER A 322 -0.65 7.93 -9.37
C SER A 322 0.29 7.66 -8.17
N GLU A 323 1.50 7.17 -8.43
CA GLU A 323 2.52 6.92 -7.42
C GLU A 323 3.02 8.20 -6.72
N THR A 324 3.04 9.33 -7.42
CA THR A 324 3.45 10.63 -6.87
C THR A 324 2.33 11.27 -6.04
N TRP A 325 1.09 11.20 -6.53
CA TRP A 325 -0.09 11.59 -5.74
C TRP A 325 -0.25 10.73 -4.49
N PHE A 326 0.04 9.43 -4.57
CA PHE A 326 0.06 8.55 -3.41
C PHE A 326 1.06 9.02 -2.36
N ARG A 327 2.26 9.42 -2.77
CA ARG A 327 3.31 9.91 -1.86
C ARG A 327 3.02 11.28 -1.25
N ILE A 328 2.35 12.16 -1.99
CA ILE A 328 1.84 13.43 -1.45
C ILE A 328 0.71 13.15 -0.44
N GLY A 329 -0.15 12.18 -0.73
CA GLY A 329 -1.17 11.69 0.20
C GLY A 329 -0.57 11.11 1.49
N GLU A 330 0.47 10.27 1.39
CA GLU A 330 1.15 9.68 2.55
C GLU A 330 1.86 10.74 3.39
N TYR A 331 2.53 11.73 2.78
CA TYR A 331 3.14 12.84 3.52
C TYR A 331 2.12 13.52 4.45
N HIS A 332 0.93 13.85 3.93
CA HIS A 332 -0.09 14.55 4.71
C HIS A 332 -0.84 13.61 5.66
N PHE A 333 -0.98 12.33 5.28
CA PHE A 333 -1.56 11.32 6.16
C PHE A 333 -0.69 11.10 7.40
N ASP A 334 0.63 11.03 7.27
CA ASP A 334 1.53 10.82 8.40
C ASP A 334 1.77 12.10 9.23
N ASP A 335 1.31 13.28 8.78
CA ASP A 335 1.29 14.50 9.58
C ASP A 335 0.05 14.55 10.51
N TYR A 336 0.27 14.25 11.79
CA TYR A 336 -0.74 14.29 12.85
C TYR A 336 -1.02 15.69 13.43
N GLY A 337 -0.27 16.72 13.03
CA GLY A 337 -0.32 18.07 13.63
C GLY A 337 -0.56 19.23 12.67
N GLY A 338 -0.37 19.05 11.36
CA GLY A 338 -0.54 20.09 10.35
C GLY A 338 -1.98 20.51 10.10
N ASP A 339 -2.19 21.80 9.85
CA ASP A 339 -3.48 22.37 9.44
C ASP A 339 -4.02 21.66 8.18
N HIS A 340 -5.22 21.11 8.28
CA HIS A 340 -5.91 20.37 7.20
C HIS A 340 -5.16 19.16 6.62
N SER A 341 -4.28 18.51 7.39
CA SER A 341 -3.50 17.37 6.87
C SER A 341 -4.38 16.22 6.37
N VAL A 342 -5.52 15.98 7.02
CA VAL A 342 -6.49 14.97 6.57
C VAL A 342 -7.09 15.34 5.22
N GLU A 343 -7.62 16.56 5.06
CA GLU A 343 -8.22 17.03 3.81
C GLU A 343 -7.20 17.07 2.66
N LEU A 344 -5.97 17.52 2.93
CA LEU A 344 -4.87 17.51 1.97
C LEU A 344 -4.49 16.09 1.53
N SER A 345 -4.51 15.11 2.44
CA SER A 345 -4.31 13.70 2.09
C SER A 345 -5.46 13.18 1.19
N ILE A 346 -6.71 13.50 1.52
CA ILE A 346 -7.90 13.09 0.76
C ILE A 346 -7.89 13.69 -0.64
N SER A 347 -7.56 14.97 -0.80
CA SER A 347 -7.43 15.63 -2.11
C SER A 347 -6.30 15.02 -2.95
N ALA A 348 -5.16 14.71 -2.34
CA ALA A 348 -4.06 14.04 -3.05
C ALA A 348 -4.45 12.64 -3.54
N TYR A 349 -5.05 11.80 -2.68
CA TYR A 349 -5.54 10.47 -3.08
C TYR A 349 -6.71 10.54 -4.08
N SER A 350 -7.51 11.60 -4.06
CA SER A 350 -8.66 11.75 -4.97
C SER A 350 -8.27 11.86 -6.44
N HIS A 351 -7.03 12.28 -6.75
CA HIS A 351 -6.48 12.18 -8.11
C HIS A 351 -6.36 10.73 -8.59
N ILE A 352 -5.94 9.80 -7.72
CA ILE A 352 -5.89 8.37 -8.04
C ILE A 352 -7.31 7.81 -8.20
N LEU A 353 -8.25 8.24 -7.34
CA LEU A 353 -9.66 7.82 -7.40
C LEU A 353 -10.42 8.33 -8.64
N SER A 354 -9.80 9.16 -9.49
CA SER A 354 -10.38 9.57 -10.77
C SER A 354 -10.35 8.46 -11.83
N ASP A 355 -9.46 7.46 -11.70
CA ASP A 355 -9.34 6.31 -12.61
C ASP A 355 -9.53 4.97 -11.86
N PRO A 356 -10.72 4.34 -11.96
CA PRO A 356 -10.98 3.00 -11.41
C PRO A 356 -10.13 1.86 -11.98
N THR A 357 -9.33 2.12 -13.03
CA THR A 357 -8.40 1.15 -13.62
C THR A 357 -6.95 1.35 -13.16
N ASP A 358 -6.64 2.41 -12.39
CA ASP A 358 -5.30 2.61 -11.85
C ASP A 358 -4.94 1.50 -10.85
N ARG A 359 -3.70 1.00 -10.93
CA ARG A 359 -3.20 -0.09 -10.09
C ARG A 359 -3.26 0.23 -8.59
N ASN A 360 -3.19 1.51 -8.22
CA ASN A 360 -3.26 1.98 -6.83
C ASN A 360 -4.69 2.36 -6.42
N TYR A 361 -5.72 2.23 -7.26
CA TYR A 361 -7.10 2.64 -6.97
C TYR A 361 -7.65 2.03 -5.67
N SER A 362 -7.45 0.73 -5.46
CA SER A 362 -7.89 0.05 -4.24
C SER A 362 -7.08 0.50 -3.00
N LEU A 363 -5.78 0.78 -3.15
CA LEU A 363 -4.96 1.33 -2.08
C LEU A 363 -5.37 2.77 -1.72
N ALA A 364 -5.76 3.58 -2.72
CA ALA A 364 -6.28 4.93 -2.53
C ALA A 364 -7.66 4.92 -1.85
N LEU A 365 -8.58 4.02 -2.24
CA LEU A 365 -9.88 3.85 -1.57
C LEU A 365 -9.69 3.54 -0.08
N TYR A 366 -8.78 2.62 0.23
CA TYR A 366 -8.41 2.25 1.60
C TYR A 366 -7.81 3.43 2.39
N LYS A 367 -6.86 4.18 1.81
CA LYS A 367 -6.24 5.33 2.48
C LYS A 367 -7.22 6.49 2.71
N VAL A 368 -8.09 6.78 1.76
CA VAL A 368 -9.14 7.81 1.93
C VAL A 368 -10.16 7.38 2.99
N ALA A 369 -10.55 6.10 3.03
CA ALA A 369 -11.41 5.58 4.09
C ALA A 369 -10.78 5.74 5.49
N TRP A 370 -9.47 5.46 5.60
CA TRP A 370 -8.69 5.68 6.81
C TRP A 370 -8.52 7.16 7.19
N ALA A 371 -8.39 8.05 6.21
CA ALA A 371 -8.30 9.50 6.44
C ALA A 371 -9.60 10.03 7.05
N TYR A 372 -10.76 9.65 6.46
CA TYR A 372 -12.08 9.94 7.05
C TYR A 372 -12.25 9.32 8.45
N TYR A 373 -11.85 8.06 8.64
CA TYR A 373 -11.93 7.38 9.94
C TYR A 373 -11.12 8.13 11.02
N ARG A 374 -9.93 8.64 10.68
CA ARG A 374 -9.09 9.44 11.59
C ARG A 374 -9.66 10.82 11.93
N ALA A 375 -10.47 11.41 11.06
CA ALA A 375 -11.22 12.64 11.33
C ALA A 375 -12.56 12.39 12.05
N SER A 376 -12.84 11.15 12.50
CA SER A 376 -14.14 10.72 13.03
C SER A 376 -15.31 10.91 12.06
N GLN A 377 -15.03 11.06 10.76
CA GLN A 377 -16.01 11.15 9.67
C GLN A 377 -16.43 9.72 9.27
N TYR A 378 -17.06 9.02 10.21
CA TYR A 378 -17.41 7.61 10.08
C TYR A 378 -18.37 7.30 8.92
N PRO A 379 -19.39 8.12 8.58
CA PRO A 379 -20.24 7.87 7.41
C PRO A 379 -19.46 7.83 6.09
N GLU A 380 -18.53 8.78 5.92
CA GLU A 380 -17.63 8.88 4.76
C GLU A 380 -16.63 7.72 4.74
N ALA A 381 -16.03 7.38 5.89
CA ALA A 381 -15.15 6.23 6.04
C ALA A 381 -15.85 4.91 5.64
N ILE A 382 -17.07 4.70 6.13
CA ILE A 382 -17.91 3.55 5.81
C ILE A 382 -18.24 3.51 4.32
N GLN A 383 -18.55 4.65 3.69
CA GLN A 383 -18.78 4.70 2.25
C GLN A 383 -17.54 4.24 1.45
N ARG A 384 -16.34 4.67 1.86
CA ARG A 384 -15.09 4.37 1.16
C ARG A 384 -14.58 2.94 1.41
N PHE A 385 -14.68 2.42 2.64
CA PHE A 385 -14.43 1.00 2.90
C PHE A 385 -15.45 0.11 2.17
N GLY A 386 -16.72 0.52 2.10
CA GLY A 386 -17.75 -0.16 1.30
C GLY A 386 -17.42 -0.21 -0.19
N GLN A 387 -16.94 0.92 -0.76
CA GLN A 387 -16.45 0.97 -2.15
C GLN A 387 -15.27 0.00 -2.37
N LEU A 388 -14.34 -0.12 -1.43
CA LEU A 388 -13.23 -1.07 -1.52
C LEU A 388 -13.71 -2.53 -1.58
N VAL A 389 -14.64 -2.90 -0.70
CA VAL A 389 -15.19 -4.26 -0.64
C VAL A 389 -15.94 -4.59 -1.92
N GLN A 390 -16.79 -3.67 -2.40
CA GLN A 390 -17.52 -3.83 -3.66
C GLN A 390 -16.57 -3.98 -4.86
N TYR A 391 -15.56 -3.12 -4.98
CA TYR A 391 -14.52 -3.21 -6.02
C TYR A 391 -13.83 -4.57 -6.01
N SER A 392 -13.38 -5.03 -4.82
CA SER A 392 -12.70 -6.31 -4.70
C SER A 392 -13.60 -7.50 -5.04
N ASP A 393 -14.90 -7.42 -4.74
CA ASP A 393 -15.88 -8.46 -5.07
C ASP A 393 -16.23 -8.48 -6.56
N ASP A 394 -16.32 -7.33 -7.22
CA ASP A 394 -16.61 -7.24 -8.64
C ASP A 394 -15.41 -7.67 -9.51
N GLU A 395 -14.19 -7.32 -9.10
CA GLU A 395 -12.97 -7.86 -9.71
C GLU A 395 -12.88 -9.38 -9.54
N GLN A 396 -13.16 -9.91 -8.35
CA GLN A 396 -13.20 -11.36 -8.08
C GLN A 396 -14.24 -12.10 -8.94
N LYS A 397 -15.36 -11.45 -9.31
CA LYS A 397 -16.34 -11.99 -10.28
C LYS A 397 -15.85 -11.89 -11.72
N ARG A 398 -15.05 -10.88 -12.06
CA ARG A 398 -14.56 -10.57 -13.41
C ARG A 398 -13.33 -11.40 -13.82
N THR A 399 -12.39 -11.63 -12.90
CA THR A 399 -11.08 -12.25 -13.18
C THR A 399 -10.95 -13.65 -12.60
N GLY A 400 -11.62 -13.93 -11.48
CA GLY A 400 -11.34 -15.10 -10.64
C GLY A 400 -10.30 -14.86 -9.54
N GLU A 401 -9.73 -13.65 -9.43
CA GLU A 401 -8.73 -13.26 -8.43
C GLU A 401 -9.22 -12.06 -7.58
N GLU A 402 -8.83 -11.98 -6.31
CA GLU A 402 -9.26 -10.91 -5.38
C GLU A 402 -8.75 -9.53 -5.84
N GLY A 403 -9.66 -8.59 -6.12
CA GLY A 403 -9.29 -7.23 -6.56
C GLY A 403 -8.55 -6.40 -5.51
N SER A 404 -8.63 -6.74 -4.22
CA SER A 404 -7.79 -6.13 -3.19
C SER A 404 -7.54 -7.03 -1.99
N GLN A 405 -6.27 -7.24 -1.67
CA GLN A 405 -5.81 -7.91 -0.44
C GLN A 405 -6.21 -7.13 0.84
N LEU A 406 -6.63 -5.87 0.71
CA LEU A 406 -7.10 -5.01 1.80
C LEU A 406 -8.60 -5.22 2.11
N ARG A 407 -9.32 -6.03 1.31
CA ARG A 407 -10.74 -6.34 1.51
C ARG A 407 -11.07 -6.86 2.92
N PRO A 408 -10.33 -7.83 3.51
CA PRO A 408 -10.66 -8.35 4.84
C PRO A 408 -10.53 -7.28 5.94
N GLU A 409 -9.53 -6.41 5.82
CA GLU A 409 -9.29 -5.30 6.75
C GLU A 409 -10.38 -4.22 6.62
N ALA A 410 -10.82 -3.88 5.41
CA ALA A 410 -11.96 -2.98 5.22
C ALA A 410 -13.27 -3.54 5.79
N VAL A 411 -13.52 -4.85 5.70
CA VAL A 411 -14.67 -5.49 6.38
C VAL A 411 -14.55 -5.38 7.90
N GLN A 412 -13.34 -5.51 8.46
CA GLN A 412 -13.10 -5.29 9.88
C GLN A 412 -13.34 -3.82 10.28
N TYR A 413 -12.85 -2.83 9.52
CA TYR A 413 -13.07 -1.41 9.82
C TYR A 413 -14.52 -0.96 9.62
N LEU A 414 -15.26 -1.54 8.67
CA LEU A 414 -16.72 -1.39 8.59
C LEU A 414 -17.39 -1.90 9.88
N GLY A 415 -17.05 -3.12 10.31
CA GLY A 415 -17.60 -3.71 11.54
C GLY A 415 -17.27 -2.88 12.80
N ILE A 416 -16.08 -2.28 12.87
CA ILE A 416 -15.69 -1.37 13.95
C ILE A 416 -16.49 -0.06 13.88
N ALA A 417 -16.57 0.59 12.71
CA ALA A 417 -17.27 1.86 12.55
C ALA A 417 -18.80 1.75 12.77
N PHE A 418 -19.41 0.61 12.44
CA PHE A 418 -20.81 0.32 12.80
C PHE A 418 -21.02 -0.05 14.28
N ALA A 419 -19.95 -0.31 15.05
CA ALA A 419 -20.02 -0.68 16.47
C ALA A 419 -19.69 0.47 17.43
N TYR A 420 -19.35 1.66 16.92
CA TYR A 420 -19.31 2.89 17.71
C TYR A 420 -20.71 3.52 17.74
N ASP A 421 -21.26 3.74 18.94
CA ASP A 421 -22.64 4.23 19.15
C ASP A 421 -22.82 5.75 18.93
N ASP A 422 -21.75 6.53 18.76
CA ASP A 422 -21.77 8.00 18.67
C ASP A 422 -22.23 8.55 17.29
N TRP A 423 -23.40 8.10 16.83
CA TRP A 423 -24.08 8.57 15.62
C TRP A 423 -25.00 9.80 15.89
N ASN A 424 -24.49 10.81 16.61
CA ASN A 424 -25.25 12.00 17.07
C ASN A 424 -24.97 13.26 16.24
#